data_AF-A0A7W0L450-F1
#
_entry.id   AF-A0A7W0L450-F1
#
_cell.length_a   1.000
_cell.length_b   1.000
_cell.length_c   1.000
_cell.angle_alpha   90.00
_cell.angle_beta   90.00
_cell.angle_gamma   90.00
#
_symmetry.space_group_name_H-M   'P 1'
#
loop_
_entity.id
_entity.type
_entity.pdbx_description
1 polymer ?
#
loop_
_entity_poly.entity_id
_entity_poly.type
_entity_poly.pdbx_seq_one_letter_code
_entity_poly.pdbx_strand_id
1 'polypeptide(L)'
;MWLPLLVRLTERFPEWGLWKNADAALAGDGDFDSTAPESDWDGIIAEFTSWASEHDLDAVAACRHVRGVLFLVAVDTRDATLFELDVNARKYFRGWTVFRPGDLKPMMEIDDRGFRRVRPGAEGVTLLTQNGLKWGGRRDADGLRRKRVVEFLESDPEGVAAAARLFGSAEDALLRAVQAVVSGRWDRSALLTVEARALLGALGDPAIVLSRLRAKRVKKRCQLLRTIFVDGRTIRGDVSGWVERVSRHGEIVAEASR
;
A
#
# COMPACT_ATOMS: atom_id res chain seq x y z
N MET A 1 -16.72 -4.53 9.75
CA MET A 1 -16.11 -5.85 9.46
C MET A 1 -14.59 -5.83 9.65
N TRP A 2 -13.85 -4.86 9.11
CA TRP A 2 -12.38 -4.84 9.15
C TRP A 2 -11.72 -4.64 10.53
N LEU A 3 -12.33 -3.84 11.42
CA LEU A 3 -11.67 -3.39 12.66
C LEU A 3 -11.08 -4.53 13.52
N PRO A 4 -11.80 -5.65 13.80
CA PRO A 4 -11.23 -6.76 14.56
C PRO A 4 -9.93 -7.31 13.97
N LEU A 5 -9.86 -7.47 12.64
CA LEU A 5 -8.63 -7.91 11.98
C LEU A 5 -7.50 -6.90 12.17
N LEU A 6 -7.75 -5.61 11.93
CA LEU A 6 -6.71 -4.57 12.05
C LEU A 6 -6.14 -4.47 13.47
N VAL A 7 -6.99 -4.64 14.49
CA VAL A 7 -6.57 -4.70 15.90
C VAL A 7 -5.70 -5.92 16.16
N ARG A 8 -6.14 -7.12 15.75
CA ARG A 8 -5.32 -8.36 15.91
C ARG A 8 -3.97 -8.26 15.22
N LEU A 9 -3.93 -7.72 14.00
CA LEU A 9 -2.67 -7.52 13.27
C LEU A 9 -1.75 -6.53 13.99
N THR A 10 -2.31 -5.48 14.59
CA THR A 10 -1.58 -4.50 15.39
C THR A 10 -0.94 -5.12 16.63
N GLU A 11 -1.69 -5.94 17.36
CA GLU A 11 -1.25 -6.61 18.58
C GLU A 11 -0.19 -7.68 18.29
N ARG A 12 -0.39 -8.47 17.23
CA ARG A 12 0.42 -9.66 16.93
C ARG A 12 1.69 -9.35 16.14
N PHE A 13 1.70 -8.30 15.32
CA PHE A 13 2.82 -7.97 14.43
C PHE A 13 3.33 -6.55 14.73
N PRO A 14 4.42 -6.39 15.50
CA PRO A 14 4.91 -5.08 15.96
C PRO A 14 5.37 -4.11 14.86
N GLU A 15 5.68 -4.61 13.67
CA GLU A 15 6.07 -3.81 12.50
C GLU A 15 4.95 -3.70 11.45
N TRP A 16 3.79 -4.32 11.70
CA TRP A 16 2.64 -4.18 10.82
C TRP A 16 1.95 -2.85 11.03
N GLY A 17 1.49 -2.19 9.96
CA GLY A 17 0.60 -1.04 10.08
C GLY A 17 0.08 -0.57 8.73
N LEU A 18 -1.05 0.14 8.75
CA LEU A 18 -1.59 0.79 7.56
C LEU A 18 -0.72 2.00 7.19
N TRP A 19 -0.26 2.11 5.95
CA TRP A 19 0.59 3.23 5.52
C TRP A 19 -0.11 4.23 4.62
N LYS A 20 -1.31 3.91 4.11
CA LYS A 20 -2.23 4.90 3.52
C LYS A 20 -3.67 4.39 3.45
N ASN A 21 -4.60 5.29 3.14
CA ASN A 21 -6.01 5.04 2.80
C ASN A 21 -6.86 4.41 3.94
N ALA A 22 -6.42 4.44 5.20
CA ALA A 22 -7.12 3.76 6.29
C ALA A 22 -8.60 4.18 6.41
N ASP A 23 -8.86 5.49 6.38
CA ASP A 23 -10.22 6.04 6.52
C ASP A 23 -11.11 5.77 5.30
N ALA A 24 -10.54 5.82 4.09
CA ALA A 24 -11.28 5.51 2.86
C ALA A 24 -11.73 4.04 2.84
N ALA A 25 -10.81 3.12 3.14
CA ALA A 25 -11.10 1.69 3.17
C ALA A 25 -12.11 1.33 4.29
N LEU A 26 -12.03 1.96 5.46
CA LEU A 26 -13.01 1.80 6.53
C LEU A 26 -14.41 2.33 6.15
N ALA A 27 -14.47 3.36 5.29
CA ALA A 27 -15.73 3.87 4.73
C ALA A 27 -16.26 3.01 3.56
N GLY A 28 -15.60 1.90 3.23
CA GLY A 28 -15.98 1.00 2.13
C GLY A 28 -15.46 1.42 0.76
N ASP A 29 -14.56 2.42 0.69
CA ASP A 29 -13.94 2.86 -0.56
C ASP A 29 -12.51 2.29 -0.69
N GLY A 30 -12.41 1.19 -1.43
CA GLY A 30 -11.14 0.61 -1.84
C GLY A 30 -10.57 -0.45 -0.89
N ASP A 31 -9.25 -0.46 -0.78
CA ASP A 31 -8.41 -1.50 -0.19
C ASP A 31 -7.54 -0.96 0.94
N PHE A 32 -7.08 -1.86 1.81
CA PHE A 32 -6.08 -1.53 2.81
C PHE A 32 -4.67 -1.70 2.26
N ASP A 33 -3.91 -0.61 2.21
CA ASP A 33 -2.48 -0.67 1.95
C ASP A 33 -1.71 -0.66 3.28
N SER A 34 -1.09 -1.79 3.61
CA SER A 34 -0.30 -1.99 4.83
C SER A 34 1.16 -2.33 4.52
N THR A 35 1.98 -2.32 5.57
CA THR A 35 3.39 -2.68 5.55
C THR A 35 3.64 -3.74 6.62
N ALA A 36 4.50 -4.73 6.36
CA ALA A 36 5.01 -5.68 7.35
C ALA A 36 6.23 -6.45 6.80
N PRO A 37 7.15 -6.94 7.65
CA PRO A 37 8.27 -7.78 7.23
C PRO A 37 7.79 -9.05 6.51
N GLU A 38 8.57 -9.56 5.55
CA GLU A 38 8.23 -10.80 4.83
C GLU A 38 8.13 -12.02 5.77
N SER A 39 8.85 -12.00 6.90
CA SER A 39 8.79 -13.02 7.95
C SER A 39 7.40 -13.15 8.59
N ASP A 40 6.59 -12.10 8.53
CA ASP A 40 5.30 -12.04 9.22
C ASP A 40 4.16 -12.48 8.30
N TRP A 41 4.42 -12.63 7.00
CA TRP A 41 3.40 -12.85 5.99
C TRP A 41 2.57 -14.12 6.18
N ASP A 42 3.18 -15.23 6.60
CA ASP A 42 2.43 -16.47 6.85
C ASP A 42 1.48 -16.30 8.06
N GLY A 43 1.92 -15.57 9.09
CA GLY A 43 1.08 -15.24 10.24
C GLY A 43 -0.07 -14.30 9.86
N ILE A 44 0.20 -13.30 9.02
CA ILE A 44 -0.83 -12.36 8.54
C ILE A 44 -1.86 -13.09 7.66
N ILE A 45 -1.43 -14.03 6.80
CA ILE A 45 -2.35 -14.88 6.04
C ILE A 45 -3.28 -15.66 6.97
N ALA A 46 -2.74 -16.24 8.04
CA ALA A 46 -3.55 -17.01 8.99
C ALA A 46 -4.60 -16.12 9.69
N GLU A 47 -4.23 -14.91 10.14
CA GLU A 47 -5.17 -13.96 10.74
C GLU A 47 -6.25 -13.50 9.76
N PHE A 48 -5.87 -13.20 8.53
CA PHE A 48 -6.80 -12.81 7.47
C PHE A 48 -7.76 -13.95 7.13
N THR A 49 -7.27 -15.18 7.10
CA THR A 49 -8.09 -16.38 6.86
C THR A 49 -9.06 -16.63 8.00
N SER A 50 -8.60 -16.54 9.25
CA SER A 50 -9.49 -16.65 10.43
C SER A 50 -10.58 -15.59 10.41
N TRP A 51 -10.21 -14.33 10.13
CA TRP A 51 -11.15 -13.23 9.99
C TRP A 51 -12.19 -13.48 8.89
N ALA A 52 -11.75 -13.97 7.73
CA ALA A 52 -12.67 -14.27 6.62
C ALA A 52 -13.67 -15.37 7.00
N SER A 53 -13.21 -16.42 7.68
CA SER A 53 -14.08 -17.48 8.19
C SER A 53 -15.05 -16.98 9.27
N GLU A 54 -14.61 -16.12 10.19
CA GLU A 54 -15.45 -15.47 11.22
C GLU A 54 -16.59 -14.62 10.63
N HIS A 55 -16.47 -14.23 9.36
CA HIS A 55 -17.43 -13.42 8.62
C HIS A 55 -18.12 -14.16 7.47
N ASP A 56 -18.03 -15.49 7.45
CA ASP A 56 -18.67 -16.35 6.44
C ASP A 56 -18.30 -15.98 4.99
N LEU A 57 -17.05 -15.57 4.76
CA LEU A 57 -16.53 -15.31 3.40
C LEU A 57 -16.10 -16.62 2.74
N ASP A 58 -16.49 -16.82 1.49
CA ASP A 58 -16.41 -18.14 0.82
C ASP A 58 -14.98 -18.61 0.50
N ALA A 59 -14.07 -17.68 0.20
CA ALA A 59 -12.73 -18.02 -0.26
C ALA A 59 -11.70 -16.95 0.11
N VAL A 60 -10.48 -17.40 0.40
CA VAL A 60 -9.33 -16.54 0.65
C VAL A 60 -8.19 -16.88 -0.31
N ALA A 61 -7.77 -15.87 -1.07
CA ALA A 61 -6.62 -15.94 -1.96
C ALA A 61 -5.45 -15.11 -1.40
N ALA A 62 -4.24 -15.67 -1.50
CA ALA A 62 -2.99 -14.99 -1.19
C ALA A 62 -2.05 -15.06 -2.39
N CYS A 63 -1.51 -13.92 -2.80
CA CYS A 63 -0.58 -13.86 -3.93
C CYS A 63 0.70 -13.11 -3.56
N ARG A 64 1.85 -13.74 -3.86
CA ARG A 64 3.21 -13.23 -3.66
C ARG A 64 3.96 -13.01 -4.97
N HIS A 65 3.27 -13.04 -6.11
CA HIS A 65 3.92 -12.99 -7.43
C HIS A 65 4.61 -11.65 -7.73
N VAL A 66 4.22 -10.57 -7.04
CA VAL A 66 4.97 -9.30 -7.06
C VAL A 66 5.97 -9.31 -5.91
N ARG A 67 7.26 -9.18 -6.24
CA ARG A 67 8.33 -9.16 -5.24
C ARG A 67 8.07 -8.07 -4.18
N GLY A 68 8.13 -8.47 -2.91
CA GLY A 68 7.98 -7.57 -1.77
C GLY A 68 6.55 -7.09 -1.52
N VAL A 69 5.55 -7.72 -2.12
CA VAL A 69 4.13 -7.43 -1.86
C VAL A 69 3.36 -8.75 -1.73
N LEU A 70 2.59 -8.86 -0.64
CA LEU A 70 1.59 -9.89 -0.44
C LEU A 70 0.21 -9.25 -0.68
N PHE A 71 -0.56 -9.84 -1.59
CA PHE A 71 -1.95 -9.48 -1.83
C PHE A 71 -2.84 -10.51 -1.15
N LEU A 72 -3.76 -10.07 -0.30
CA LEU A 72 -4.78 -10.89 0.34
C LEU A 72 -6.15 -10.46 -0.13
N VAL A 73 -6.95 -11.42 -0.59
CA VAL A 73 -8.32 -11.16 -1.03
C VAL A 73 -9.25 -12.19 -0.41
N ALA A 74 -10.25 -11.72 0.32
CA ALA A 74 -11.40 -12.53 0.69
C ALA A 74 -12.58 -12.20 -0.22
N VAL A 75 -13.39 -13.20 -0.55
CA VAL A 75 -14.50 -13.09 -1.50
C VAL A 75 -15.80 -13.41 -0.77
N ASP A 76 -16.78 -12.51 -0.87
CA ASP A 76 -18.18 -12.88 -0.63
C ASP A 76 -18.83 -13.20 -1.98
N THR A 77 -19.16 -14.48 -2.21
CA THR A 77 -19.75 -14.91 -3.48
C THR A 77 -21.20 -14.49 -3.65
N ARG A 78 -21.91 -14.20 -2.54
CA ARG A 78 -23.33 -13.79 -2.56
C ARG A 78 -23.48 -12.40 -3.16
N ASP A 79 -22.58 -11.51 -2.76
CA ASP A 79 -22.59 -10.10 -3.17
C ASP A 79 -21.48 -9.75 -4.17
N ALA A 80 -20.75 -10.76 -4.67
CA ALA A 80 -19.59 -10.63 -5.56
C ALA A 80 -18.58 -9.55 -5.07
N THR A 81 -18.46 -9.41 -3.75
CA THR A 81 -17.66 -8.36 -3.11
C THR A 81 -16.28 -8.89 -2.78
N LEU A 82 -15.25 -8.05 -2.98
CA LEU A 82 -13.87 -8.37 -2.67
C LEU A 82 -13.34 -7.49 -1.53
N PHE A 83 -12.69 -8.15 -0.58
CA PHE A 83 -12.02 -7.53 0.54
C PHE A 83 -10.52 -7.68 0.35
N GLU A 84 -9.82 -6.58 0.05
CA GLU A 84 -8.40 -6.56 -0.32
C GLU A 84 -7.52 -5.93 0.77
N LEU A 85 -6.44 -6.65 1.14
CA LEU A 85 -5.36 -6.17 2.01
C LEU A 85 -4.01 -6.39 1.32
N ASP A 86 -3.33 -5.29 1.03
CA ASP A 86 -2.02 -5.22 0.38
C ASP A 86 -0.91 -5.03 1.41
N VAL A 87 -0.11 -6.07 1.68
CA VAL A 87 0.99 -6.01 2.64
C VAL A 87 2.33 -5.82 1.92
N ASN A 88 2.91 -4.63 2.05
CA ASN A 88 4.17 -4.27 1.40
C ASN A 88 5.35 -4.53 2.35
N ALA A 89 6.35 -5.31 1.92
CA ALA A 89 7.61 -5.45 2.66
C ALA A 89 8.58 -4.27 2.42
N ARG A 90 8.26 -3.44 1.42
CA ARG A 90 8.93 -2.16 1.15
C ARG A 90 8.16 -1.36 0.11
N LYS A 91 8.42 -0.06 0.05
CA LYS A 91 7.84 0.82 -0.96
C LYS A 91 8.89 1.57 -1.76
N TYR A 92 8.56 1.85 -3.01
CA TYR A 92 9.50 2.42 -3.97
C TYR A 92 9.04 3.76 -4.54
N PHE A 93 10.00 4.66 -4.73
CA PHE A 93 9.85 5.86 -5.53
C PHE A 93 10.99 5.90 -6.56
N ARG A 94 10.63 5.98 -7.85
CA ARG A 94 11.58 5.98 -8.97
C ARG A 94 12.64 4.86 -8.96
N GLY A 95 12.34 3.73 -8.30
CA GLY A 95 13.21 2.55 -8.26
C GLY A 95 14.03 2.43 -6.98
N TRP A 96 14.11 3.50 -6.18
CA TRP A 96 14.72 3.48 -4.86
C TRP A 96 13.71 3.08 -3.78
N THR A 97 14.17 2.36 -2.78
CA THR A 97 13.37 1.98 -1.61
C THR A 97 13.23 3.17 -0.68
N VAL A 98 12.02 3.71 -0.56
CA VAL A 98 11.71 4.84 0.33
C VAL A 98 11.64 4.37 1.77
N PHE A 99 10.99 3.24 2.01
CA PHE A 99 10.86 2.67 3.35
C PHE A 99 10.71 1.14 3.30
N ARG A 100 11.06 0.54 4.43
CA ARG A 100 10.69 -0.79 4.93
C ARG A 100 9.78 -0.64 6.16
N PRO A 101 9.10 -1.72 6.61
CA PRO A 101 8.24 -1.70 7.78
C PRO A 101 8.87 -1.04 9.02
N GLY A 102 10.08 -1.48 9.41
CA GLY A 102 10.81 -0.88 10.52
C GLY A 102 11.14 0.61 10.37
N ASP A 103 11.29 1.13 9.14
CA ASP A 103 11.52 2.55 8.90
C ASP A 103 10.26 3.38 9.20
N LEU A 104 9.07 2.80 9.01
CA LEU A 104 7.79 3.46 9.27
C LEU A 104 7.36 3.38 10.74
N LYS A 105 7.78 2.34 11.47
CA LYS A 105 7.38 2.11 12.87
C LYS A 105 7.51 3.35 13.78
N PRO A 106 8.59 4.16 13.72
CA PRO A 106 8.70 5.37 14.53
C PRO A 106 7.69 6.47 14.19
N MET A 107 7.05 6.39 13.03
CA MET A 107 6.03 7.33 12.53
C MET A 107 4.63 6.74 12.56
N MET A 108 4.47 5.58 13.19
CA MET A 108 3.18 4.95 13.38
C MET A 108 2.59 5.30 14.74
N GLU A 109 1.28 5.45 14.78
CA GLU A 109 0.49 5.64 15.97
C GLU A 109 -0.59 4.56 16.05
N ILE A 110 -1.08 4.31 17.27
CA ILE A 110 -2.30 3.53 17.47
C ILE A 110 -3.45 4.51 17.35
N ASP A 111 -4.27 4.31 16.32
CA ASP A 111 -5.49 5.06 16.10
C ASP A 111 -6.49 4.80 17.24
N ASP A 112 -7.39 5.75 17.52
CA ASP A 112 -8.43 5.62 18.55
C ASP A 112 -9.32 4.37 18.38
N ARG A 113 -9.40 3.84 17.15
CA ARG A 113 -10.10 2.58 16.81
C ARG A 113 -9.27 1.32 17.12
N GLY A 114 -8.06 1.46 17.66
CA GLY A 114 -7.22 0.38 18.17
C GLY A 114 -6.22 -0.25 17.19
N PHE A 115 -6.08 0.29 15.97
CA PHE A 115 -5.16 -0.25 14.97
C PHE A 115 -3.97 0.69 14.69
N ARG A 116 -2.85 0.12 14.25
CA ARG A 116 -1.64 0.86 13.91
C ARG A 116 -1.75 1.47 12.51
N ARG A 117 -1.52 2.77 12.42
CA ARG A 117 -1.41 3.51 11.14
C ARG A 117 -0.21 4.43 11.14
N VAL A 118 0.28 4.76 9.96
CA VAL A 118 1.21 5.88 9.77
C VAL A 118 0.47 7.19 10.04
N ARG A 119 1.14 8.10 10.75
CA ARG A 119 0.63 9.44 11.05
C ARG A 119 0.28 10.21 9.76
N PRO A 120 -0.75 11.09 9.77
CA PRO A 120 -1.22 11.77 8.57
C PRO A 120 -0.15 12.49 7.75
N GLY A 121 0.81 13.18 8.38
CA GLY A 121 1.83 13.93 7.67
C GLY A 121 2.80 13.05 6.89
N ALA A 122 3.17 11.91 7.48
CA ALA A 122 4.02 10.90 6.85
C ALA A 122 3.30 10.19 5.70
N GLU A 123 2.01 9.91 5.85
CA GLU A 123 1.14 9.43 4.77
C GLU A 123 1.12 10.45 3.62
N GLY A 124 0.93 11.73 3.93
CA GLY A 124 0.93 12.84 2.96
C GLY A 124 2.22 12.91 2.12
N VAL A 125 3.39 12.77 2.74
CA VAL A 125 4.69 12.71 2.02
C VAL A 125 4.74 11.53 1.06
N THR A 126 4.24 10.38 1.50
CA THR A 126 4.21 9.17 0.68
C THR A 126 3.26 9.33 -0.51
N LEU A 127 2.08 9.92 -0.29
CA LEU A 127 1.10 10.21 -1.35
C LEU A 127 1.62 11.30 -2.31
N LEU A 128 2.34 12.30 -1.84
CA LEU A 128 2.96 13.32 -2.69
C LEU A 128 3.91 12.69 -3.71
N THR A 129 4.80 11.80 -3.25
CA THR A 129 5.80 11.19 -4.13
C THR A 129 5.22 10.12 -5.05
N GLN A 130 4.15 9.44 -4.66
CA GLN A 130 3.53 8.38 -5.47
C GLN A 130 2.44 8.89 -6.42
N ASN A 131 1.67 9.88 -5.99
CA ASN A 131 0.44 10.32 -6.64
C ASN A 131 0.48 11.79 -7.02
N GLY A 132 1.23 12.63 -6.31
CA GLY A 132 1.32 14.07 -6.58
C GLY A 132 2.38 14.47 -7.62
N LEU A 133 3.26 13.54 -8.01
CA LEU A 133 4.46 13.83 -8.80
C LEU A 133 4.56 13.04 -10.11
N LYS A 134 4.63 13.77 -11.22
CA LYS A 134 5.02 13.27 -12.54
C LYS A 134 6.52 13.41 -12.75
N TRP A 135 7.05 12.67 -13.73
CA TRP A 135 8.47 12.72 -14.12
C TRP A 135 8.97 14.14 -14.35
N GLY A 136 10.21 14.42 -13.92
CA GLY A 136 10.87 15.70 -14.09
C GLY A 136 10.34 16.75 -13.11
N GLY A 137 9.97 16.34 -11.90
CA GLY A 137 9.45 17.22 -10.86
C GLY A 137 8.09 17.86 -11.18
N ARG A 138 7.32 17.32 -12.14
CA ARG A 138 6.09 17.97 -12.62
C ARG A 138 4.90 17.66 -11.72
N ARG A 139 3.99 18.63 -11.56
CA ARG A 139 2.78 18.48 -10.76
C ARG A 139 1.78 17.50 -11.37
N ASP A 140 1.22 16.62 -10.54
CA ASP A 140 0.00 15.88 -10.82
C ASP A 140 -1.17 16.50 -10.04
N ALA A 141 -1.85 17.47 -10.64
CA ALA A 141 -2.94 18.17 -9.96
C ALA A 141 -4.12 17.25 -9.60
N ASP A 142 -4.42 16.26 -10.46
CA ASP A 142 -5.50 15.31 -10.22
C ASP A 142 -5.15 14.29 -9.16
N GLY A 143 -3.90 13.84 -9.12
CA GLY A 143 -3.40 12.97 -8.06
C GLY A 143 -3.40 13.67 -6.70
N LEU A 144 -2.90 14.91 -6.62
CA LEU A 144 -2.92 15.72 -5.40
C LEU A 144 -4.35 15.91 -4.85
N ARG A 145 -5.30 16.26 -5.73
CA ARG A 145 -6.69 16.49 -5.37
C ARG A 145 -7.39 15.20 -4.91
N ARG A 146 -7.36 14.15 -5.73
CA ARG A 146 -8.08 12.89 -5.42
C ARG A 146 -7.56 12.20 -4.17
N LYS A 147 -6.27 12.38 -3.85
CA LYS A 147 -5.65 11.80 -2.66
C LYS A 147 -5.53 12.77 -1.49
N ARG A 148 -6.16 13.96 -1.59
CA ARG A 148 -6.20 14.98 -0.52
C ARG A 148 -4.81 15.28 0.06
N VAL A 149 -3.78 15.25 -0.80
CA VAL A 149 -2.37 15.24 -0.37
C VAL A 149 -2.03 16.48 0.46
N VAL A 150 -2.54 17.64 0.06
CA VAL A 150 -2.31 18.91 0.77
C VAL A 150 -2.83 18.84 2.20
N GLU A 151 -4.03 18.31 2.40
CA GLU A 151 -4.68 18.24 3.71
C GLU A 151 -3.88 17.38 4.70
N PHE A 152 -3.37 16.23 4.24
CA PHE A 152 -2.48 15.38 5.04
C PHE A 152 -1.18 16.09 5.44
N LEU A 153 -0.57 16.81 4.48
CA LEU A 153 0.68 17.55 4.73
C LEU A 153 0.47 18.72 5.69
N GLU A 154 -0.68 19.39 5.63
CA GLU A 154 -1.04 20.52 6.49
C GLU A 154 -1.38 20.08 7.92
N SER A 155 -2.07 18.94 8.09
CA SER A 155 -2.60 18.52 9.39
C SER A 155 -1.53 18.06 10.38
N ASP A 156 -0.34 17.66 9.90
CA ASP A 156 0.68 17.03 10.75
C ASP A 156 2.12 17.35 10.27
N PRO A 157 2.64 18.55 10.57
CA PRO A 157 4.00 18.95 10.20
C PRO A 157 5.10 18.07 10.80
N GLU A 158 4.87 17.49 11.98
CA GLU A 158 5.83 16.58 12.62
C GLU A 158 5.95 15.26 11.85
N GLY A 159 4.83 14.68 11.42
CA GLY A 159 4.82 13.50 10.56
C GLY A 159 5.49 13.76 9.21
N VAL A 160 5.29 14.95 8.64
CA VAL A 160 6.03 15.39 7.44
C VAL A 160 7.54 15.39 7.69
N ALA A 161 7.99 16.01 8.79
CA ALA A 161 9.40 16.09 9.12
C ALA A 161 10.02 14.71 9.35
N ALA A 162 9.32 13.82 10.05
CA ALA A 162 9.79 12.46 10.27
C ALA A 162 9.90 11.67 8.94
N ALA A 163 8.91 11.77 8.05
CA ALA A 163 8.94 11.06 6.77
C ALA A 163 9.96 11.65 5.79
N ALA A 164 10.25 12.96 5.88
CA ALA A 164 11.25 13.59 5.04
C ALA A 164 12.66 13.02 5.28
N ARG A 165 12.98 12.60 6.50
CA ARG A 165 14.26 11.94 6.86
C ARG A 165 14.50 10.66 6.07
N LEU A 166 13.45 9.96 5.62
CA LEU A 166 13.58 8.77 4.77
C LEU A 166 14.33 9.08 3.48
N PHE A 167 14.28 10.34 2.99
CA PHE A 167 14.93 10.80 1.78
C PHE A 167 16.41 11.18 1.98
N GLY A 168 16.95 11.03 3.19
CA GLY A 168 18.35 11.23 3.52
C GLY A 168 18.83 12.63 3.10
N SER A 169 19.86 12.69 2.26
CA SER A 169 20.39 13.98 1.78
C SER A 169 19.42 14.85 0.97
N ALA A 170 18.24 14.32 0.60
CA ALA A 170 17.18 15.10 -0.04
C ALA A 170 16.07 15.55 0.95
N GLU A 171 16.25 15.35 2.25
CA GLU A 171 15.30 15.76 3.31
C GLU A 171 14.92 17.24 3.19
N ASP A 172 15.89 18.16 3.21
CA ASP A 172 15.63 19.60 3.12
C ASP A 172 14.93 20.00 1.81
N ALA A 173 15.27 19.34 0.71
CA ALA A 173 14.60 19.57 -0.56
C ALA A 173 13.14 19.11 -0.50
N LEU A 174 12.87 17.94 0.09
CA LEU A 174 11.51 17.45 0.26
C LEU A 174 10.70 18.37 1.18
N LEU A 175 11.26 18.84 2.29
CA LEU A 175 10.59 19.79 3.20
C LEU A 175 10.23 21.09 2.48
N ARG A 176 11.16 21.65 1.70
CA ARG A 176 10.87 22.82 0.85
C ARG A 176 9.77 22.55 -0.16
N ALA A 177 9.78 21.38 -0.81
CA ALA A 177 8.74 21.01 -1.75
C ALA A 177 7.37 20.90 -1.07
N VAL A 178 7.30 20.28 0.11
CA VAL A 178 6.08 20.19 0.92
C VAL A 178 5.57 21.58 1.30
N GLN A 179 6.44 22.47 1.80
CA GLN A 179 6.06 23.84 2.15
C GLN A 179 5.52 24.61 0.92
N ALA A 180 6.12 24.41 -0.25
CA ALA A 180 5.62 24.99 -1.48
C ALA A 180 4.22 24.45 -1.82
N VAL A 181 4.01 23.14 -1.73
CA VAL A 181 2.71 22.48 -2.00
C VAL A 181 1.61 22.99 -1.06
N VAL A 182 1.89 23.03 0.25
CA VAL A 182 0.98 23.55 1.28
C VAL A 182 0.63 25.02 1.02
N SER A 183 1.61 25.84 0.62
CA SER A 183 1.35 27.24 0.27
C SER A 183 0.74 27.47 -1.13
N GLY A 184 0.22 26.43 -1.77
CA GLY A 184 -0.39 26.51 -3.11
C GLY A 184 0.59 26.73 -4.26
N ARG A 185 1.90 26.68 -3.98
CA ARG A 185 2.99 26.82 -4.95
C ARG A 185 3.54 25.46 -5.36
N TRP A 186 4.55 25.47 -6.25
CA TRP A 186 5.22 24.25 -6.70
C TRP A 186 6.72 24.48 -6.86
N ASP A 187 7.54 23.92 -5.97
CA ASP A 187 8.99 23.99 -6.08
C ASP A 187 9.50 22.80 -6.92
N ARG A 188 9.52 23.00 -8.24
CA ARG A 188 10.00 22.00 -9.18
C ARG A 188 11.49 21.66 -8.98
N SER A 189 12.30 22.62 -8.55
CA SER A 189 13.74 22.42 -8.34
C SER A 189 13.99 21.47 -7.17
N ALA A 190 13.33 21.72 -6.04
CA ALA A 190 13.34 20.82 -4.90
C ALA A 190 12.91 19.38 -5.26
N LEU A 191 11.82 19.25 -6.01
CA LEU A 191 11.31 17.94 -6.42
C LEU A 191 12.23 17.22 -7.41
N LEU A 192 12.95 17.95 -8.26
CA LEU A 192 13.99 17.39 -9.10
C LEU A 192 15.17 16.86 -8.27
N THR A 193 15.56 17.54 -7.19
CA THR A 193 16.57 17.02 -6.24
C THR A 193 16.11 15.72 -5.61
N VAL A 194 14.86 15.65 -5.14
CA VAL A 194 14.27 14.42 -4.58
C VAL A 194 14.25 13.29 -5.62
N GLU A 195 13.83 13.59 -6.85
CA GLU A 195 13.80 12.62 -7.95
C GLU A 195 15.20 12.14 -8.36
N ALA A 196 16.18 13.04 -8.43
CA ALA A 196 17.57 12.71 -8.72
C ALA A 196 18.16 11.80 -7.64
N ARG A 197 17.91 12.09 -6.36
CA ARG A 197 18.35 11.25 -5.24
C ARG A 197 17.76 9.84 -5.32
N ALA A 198 16.48 9.74 -5.67
CA ALA A 198 15.80 8.46 -5.84
C ALA A 198 16.36 7.67 -7.04
N LEU A 199 16.67 8.34 -8.16
CA LEU A 199 17.31 7.68 -9.30
C LEU A 199 18.72 7.17 -8.97
N LEU A 200 19.52 7.97 -8.25
CA LEU A 200 20.84 7.53 -7.76
C LEU A 200 20.71 6.36 -6.77
N GLY A 201 19.72 6.41 -5.87
CA GLY A 201 19.43 5.31 -4.95
C GLY A 201 19.00 4.02 -5.65
N ALA A 202 18.33 4.11 -6.80
CA ALA A 202 17.90 2.95 -7.57
C ALA A 202 19.09 2.18 -8.18
N LEU A 203 20.24 2.83 -8.40
CA LEU A 203 21.47 2.17 -8.86
C LEU A 203 22.00 1.16 -7.83
N GLY A 204 21.69 1.35 -6.54
CA GLY A 204 22.10 0.45 -5.46
C GLY A 204 21.28 -0.84 -5.36
N ASP A 205 20.18 -0.97 -6.11
CA ASP A 205 19.35 -2.19 -6.11
C ASP A 205 18.76 -2.46 -7.52
N PRO A 206 19.60 -2.91 -8.46
CA PRO A 206 19.16 -3.18 -9.84
C PRO A 206 18.10 -4.29 -9.93
N ALA A 207 18.05 -5.18 -8.93
CA ALA A 207 17.06 -6.25 -8.86
C ALA A 207 15.63 -5.69 -8.72
N ILE A 208 15.44 -4.55 -8.04
CA ILE A 208 14.14 -3.87 -7.96
C ILE A 208 13.69 -3.37 -9.33
N VAL A 209 14.59 -2.78 -10.12
CA VAL A 209 14.22 -2.26 -11.45
C VAL A 209 13.73 -3.39 -12.35
N LEU A 210 14.43 -4.53 -12.33
CA LEU A 210 14.02 -5.74 -13.05
C LEU A 210 12.70 -6.33 -12.52
N SER A 211 12.51 -6.35 -11.20
CA SER A 211 11.30 -6.88 -10.58
C SER A 211 10.05 -6.08 -11.00
N ARG A 212 10.18 -4.76 -11.21
CA ARG A 212 9.08 -3.92 -11.71
C ARG A 212 8.67 -4.25 -13.13
N LEU A 213 9.63 -4.56 -14.01
CA LEU A 213 9.33 -5.01 -15.37
C LEU A 213 8.63 -6.37 -15.35
N ARG A 214 9.09 -7.29 -14.49
CA ARG A 214 8.43 -8.58 -14.26
C ARG A 214 7.02 -8.39 -13.71
N ALA A 215 6.82 -7.49 -12.75
CA ALA A 215 5.52 -7.20 -12.14
C ALA A 215 4.48 -6.77 -13.18
N LYS A 216 4.87 -5.95 -14.18
CA LYS A 216 3.96 -5.59 -15.29
C LYS A 216 3.43 -6.79 -16.07
N ARG A 217 4.26 -7.83 -16.25
CA ARG A 217 3.87 -9.07 -16.94
C ARG A 217 3.02 -9.95 -16.03
N VAL A 218 3.45 -10.12 -14.79
CA VAL A 218 2.78 -10.92 -13.76
C VAL A 218 1.35 -10.42 -13.51
N LYS A 219 1.15 -9.10 -13.36
CA LYS A 219 -0.17 -8.49 -13.15
C LYS A 219 -1.19 -8.77 -14.26
N LYS A 220 -0.74 -9.16 -15.45
CA LYS A 220 -1.62 -9.54 -16.57
C LYS A 220 -1.87 -11.04 -16.66
N ARG A 221 -1.07 -11.86 -15.98
CA ARG A 221 -1.09 -13.33 -16.09
C ARG A 221 -1.69 -14.00 -14.86
N CYS A 222 -1.35 -13.52 -13.67
CA CYS A 222 -1.98 -13.95 -12.42
C CYS A 222 -3.43 -13.45 -12.40
N GLN A 223 -4.38 -14.37 -12.19
CA GLN A 223 -5.81 -14.06 -12.24
C GLN A 223 -6.22 -13.14 -11.10
N LEU A 224 -5.67 -13.35 -9.90
CA LEU A 224 -5.93 -12.48 -8.75
C LEU A 224 -5.47 -11.05 -9.04
N LEU A 225 -4.21 -10.87 -9.46
CA LEU A 225 -3.65 -9.55 -9.75
C LEU A 225 -4.32 -8.87 -10.95
N ARG A 226 -4.77 -9.64 -11.94
CA ARG A 226 -5.55 -9.08 -13.05
C ARG A 226 -6.88 -8.52 -12.55
N THR A 227 -7.56 -9.25 -11.66
CA THR A 227 -8.83 -8.80 -11.06
C THR A 227 -8.64 -7.48 -10.30
N ILE A 228 -7.57 -7.40 -9.50
CA ILE A 228 -7.22 -6.20 -8.73
C ILE A 228 -6.84 -5.02 -9.64
N PHE A 229 -5.93 -5.22 -10.60
CA PHE A 229 -5.28 -4.11 -11.33
C PHE A 229 -5.87 -3.79 -12.70
N VAL A 230 -6.63 -4.70 -13.32
CA VAL A 230 -7.14 -4.55 -14.69
C VAL A 230 -8.66 -4.49 -14.70
N ASP A 231 -9.31 -5.38 -13.94
CA ASP A 231 -10.77 -5.51 -13.97
C ASP A 231 -11.47 -4.65 -12.90
N GLY A 232 -10.71 -3.83 -12.16
CA GLY A 232 -11.23 -2.83 -11.24
C GLY A 232 -11.79 -3.40 -9.94
N ARG A 233 -11.24 -4.52 -9.46
CA ARG A 233 -11.68 -5.21 -8.23
C ARG A 233 -13.14 -5.69 -8.31
N THR A 234 -13.55 -6.09 -9.50
CA THR A 234 -14.87 -6.68 -9.74
C THR A 234 -14.72 -8.04 -10.40
N ILE A 235 -15.33 -9.07 -9.83
CA ILE A 235 -15.47 -10.37 -10.50
C ILE A 235 -16.71 -10.29 -11.39
N ARG A 236 -16.51 -10.32 -12.71
CA ARG A 236 -17.62 -10.33 -13.67
C ARG A 236 -18.05 -11.77 -13.96
N GLY A 237 -19.33 -12.08 -13.72
CA GLY A 237 -19.93 -13.37 -14.05
C GLY A 237 -19.73 -14.43 -12.97
N ASP A 238 -19.25 -15.61 -13.37
CA ASP A 238 -19.13 -16.79 -12.51
C ASP A 238 -18.01 -16.65 -11.46
N VAL A 239 -18.42 -16.32 -10.22
CA VAL A 239 -17.52 -16.17 -9.06
C VAL A 239 -16.92 -17.51 -8.66
N SER A 240 -17.68 -18.61 -8.67
CA SER A 240 -17.18 -19.95 -8.34
C SER A 240 -16.12 -20.41 -9.34
N GLY A 241 -16.35 -20.19 -10.64
CA GLY A 241 -15.34 -20.45 -11.65
C GLY A 241 -14.13 -19.51 -11.55
N TRP A 242 -14.29 -18.30 -11.03
CA TRP A 242 -13.15 -17.42 -10.72
C TRP A 242 -12.29 -18.00 -9.59
N VAL A 243 -12.93 -18.44 -8.48
CA VAL A 243 -12.27 -19.09 -7.35
C VAL A 243 -11.49 -20.30 -7.85
N GLU A 244 -12.12 -21.19 -8.63
CA GLU A 244 -11.45 -22.36 -9.18
C GLU A 244 -10.22 -22.01 -10.06
N ARG A 245 -10.33 -20.96 -10.89
CA ARG A 245 -9.21 -20.50 -11.72
C ARG A 245 -8.06 -19.96 -10.86
N VAL A 246 -8.34 -19.25 -9.78
CA VAL A 246 -7.33 -18.75 -8.84
C VAL A 246 -6.70 -19.94 -8.08
N SER A 247 -7.50 -20.92 -7.64
CA SER A 247 -7.03 -22.15 -6.97
C SER A 247 -6.04 -22.93 -7.83
N ARG A 248 -6.37 -23.13 -9.12
CA ARG A 248 -5.51 -23.88 -10.06
C ARG A 248 -4.13 -23.23 -10.28
N HIS A 249 -3.96 -21.95 -9.95
CA HIS A 249 -2.66 -21.26 -10.01
C HIS A 249 -1.92 -21.27 -8.67
N GLY A 250 -2.42 -22.00 -7.67
CA GLY A 250 -1.80 -22.14 -6.34
C GLY A 250 -1.96 -20.91 -5.45
N GLU A 251 -2.98 -20.07 -5.72
CA GLU A 251 -3.16 -18.78 -5.05
C GLU A 251 -4.25 -18.81 -3.96
N ILE A 252 -5.04 -19.88 -3.85
CA ILE A 252 -6.02 -20.04 -2.76
C ILE A 252 -5.39 -20.77 -1.59
N VAL A 253 -5.53 -20.18 -0.40
CA VAL A 253 -4.96 -20.71 0.85
C VAL A 253 -6.03 -21.37 1.71
N ALA A 254 -7.30 -20.97 1.55
CA ALA A 254 -8.44 -21.63 2.17
C ALA A 254 -9.71 -21.47 1.32
N GLU A 255 -10.44 -22.56 1.15
CA GLU A 255 -11.85 -22.56 0.77
C GLU A 255 -12.66 -22.73 2.06
N ALA A 256 -13.69 -21.92 2.27
CA ALA A 256 -14.55 -22.10 3.43
C ALA A 256 -15.31 -23.43 3.27
N SER A 257 -15.05 -24.37 4.19
CA SER A 257 -15.86 -25.58 4.30
C SER A 257 -17.30 -25.17 4.60
N ARG A 258 -18.21 -25.41 3.65
CA ARG A 258 -19.65 -25.27 3.84
C ARG A 258 -20.20 -26.34 4.77
#